data_AF-A0A522REK0-F1
#
_entry.id   AF-A0A522REK0-F1
#
_cell.length_a   1.000
_cell.length_b   1.000
_cell.length_c   1.000
_cell.angle_alpha   90.00
_cell.angle_beta   90.00
_cell.angle_gamma   90.00
#
_symmetry.space_group_name_H-M   'P 1'
#
loop_
_entity.id
_entity.type
_entity.pdbx_description
1 polymer ?
#
loop_
_entity_poly.entity_id
_entity_poly.type
_entity_poly.pdbx_seq_one_letter_code
_entity_poly.pdbx_strand_id
1 'polypeptide(L)'
;IHRGLAYLLVVLIIVWFFKALKSEKASLLHKICWLPLAIVFLQVILGVLTVLGSTIRIPIDLAVAHQFGGMMLLEAIFIMIFLIRKKAVSPVLSTEKVIEKPLVK
;
A
#
# COMPACT_ATOMS: atom_id res chain seq x y z
N ILE A 1 -23.22 3.11 3.56
CA ILE A 1 -22.27 2.00 3.25
C ILE A 1 -20.84 2.52 3.02
N HIS A 2 -20.60 3.57 2.23
CA HIS A 2 -19.23 4.07 1.93
C HIS A 2 -18.38 4.52 3.14
N ARG A 3 -18.96 5.22 4.12
CA ARG A 3 -18.23 5.67 5.33
C ARG A 3 -17.69 4.50 6.17
N GLY A 4 -18.47 3.42 6.26
CA GLY A 4 -18.07 2.20 6.97
C GLY A 4 -16.85 1.53 6.34
N LEU A 5 -16.80 1.45 5.01
CA LEU A 5 -15.65 0.93 4.28
C LEU A 5 -14.40 1.80 4.50
N ALA A 6 -14.55 3.12 4.51
CA ALA A 6 -13.44 4.04 4.76
C ALA A 6 -12.83 3.82 6.15
N TYR A 7 -13.66 3.75 7.20
CA TYR A 7 -13.17 3.48 8.56
C TYR A 7 -12.49 2.11 8.68
N LEU A 8 -13.09 1.09 8.06
CA LEU A 8 -12.52 -0.25 8.02
C LEU A 8 -11.14 -0.24 7.35
N LEU A 9 -11.02 0.37 6.16
CA LEU A 9 -9.75 0.48 5.43
C LEU A 9 -8.69 1.23 6.21
N VAL A 10 -9.02 2.35 6.86
CA VAL A 10 -8.08 3.10 7.72
C VAL A 10 -7.51 2.19 8.80
N VAL A 11 -8.36 1.45 9.53
CA VAL A 11 -7.93 0.53 10.57
C VAL A 11 -7.05 -0.59 10.01
N LEU A 12 -7.45 -1.23 8.90
CA LEU A 12 -6.66 -2.29 8.28
C LEU A 12 -5.29 -1.79 7.83
N ILE A 13 -5.22 -0.62 7.20
CA ILE A 13 -3.97 -0.03 6.72
C ILE A 13 -3.04 0.33 7.89
N ILE A 14 -3.58 0.89 8.98
CA ILE A 14 -2.79 1.17 10.19
C ILE A 14 -2.23 -0.12 10.80
N VAL A 15 -3.08 -1.14 10.98
CA VAL A 15 -2.64 -2.44 11.52
C VAL A 15 -1.59 -3.08 10.61
N TRP A 16 -1.82 -3.05 9.30
CA TRP A 16 -0.86 -3.57 8.32
C TRP A 16 0.46 -2.78 8.33
N PHE A 17 0.42 -1.45 8.45
CA PHE A 17 1.61 -0.59 8.51
C PHE A 17 2.52 -0.97 9.66
N PHE A 18 1.97 -1.16 10.87
CA PHE A 18 2.77 -1.62 12.02
C PHE A 18 3.38 -3.01 11.82
N LYS A 19 2.71 -3.90 11.08
CA LYS A 19 3.29 -5.20 10.70
C LYS A 19 4.39 -5.04 9.65
N ALA A 20 4.19 -4.16 8.68
CA ALA A 20 5.16 -3.86 7.63
C ALA A 20 6.44 -3.21 8.16
N LEU A 21 6.35 -2.37 9.20
CA LEU A 21 7.51 -1.77 9.87
C LEU A 21 8.45 -2.81 10.50
N LYS A 22 7.93 -3.99 10.88
CA LYS A 22 8.74 -5.10 11.43
C LYS A 22 9.54 -5.84 10.35
N SER A 23 9.38 -5.49 9.07
CA SER A 23 10.22 -6.01 8.00
C SER A 23 11.65 -5.46 8.08
N GLU A 24 12.58 -6.15 7.42
CA GLU A 24 13.98 -5.73 7.36
C GLU A 24 14.10 -4.30 6.82
N LYS A 25 14.84 -3.43 7.53
CA LYS A 25 15.00 -2.01 7.19
C LYS A 25 15.56 -1.77 5.79
N ALA A 26 16.40 -2.69 5.31
CA ALA A 26 16.98 -2.64 3.96
C ALA A 26 15.99 -3.02 2.86
N SER A 27 14.88 -3.68 3.19
CA SER A 27 13.90 -4.15 2.22
C SER A 27 13.15 -2.99 1.58
N LEU A 28 12.79 -3.14 0.30
CA LEU A 28 11.98 -2.16 -0.42
C LEU A 28 10.63 -1.96 0.29
N LEU A 29 10.05 -3.04 0.84
CA LEU A 29 8.82 -3.01 1.62
C LEU A 29 8.92 -2.02 2.78
N HIS A 30 10.00 -2.05 3.57
CA HIS A 30 10.17 -1.11 4.69
C HIS A 30 10.22 0.35 4.21
N LYS A 31 10.89 0.61 3.08
CA LYS A 31 11.05 1.97 2.53
C LYS A 31 9.75 2.58 2.02
N ILE A 32 8.82 1.77 1.51
CA ILE A 32 7.58 2.26 0.88
C ILE A 32 6.31 1.89 1.65
N CYS A 33 6.42 1.24 2.80
CA CYS A 33 5.24 0.82 3.58
C CYS A 33 4.38 1.99 4.09
N TRP A 34 4.93 3.21 4.16
CA TRP A 34 4.18 4.41 4.53
C TRP A 34 3.23 4.89 3.42
N LEU A 35 3.42 4.44 2.17
CA LEU A 35 2.67 4.92 1.02
C LEU A 35 1.14 4.64 1.13
N PRO A 36 0.67 3.41 1.41
CA PRO A 36 -0.76 3.16 1.60
C PRO A 36 -1.34 3.97 2.76
N LEU A 37 -0.55 4.19 3.82
CA LEU A 37 -0.96 4.99 4.98
C LEU A 37 -1.16 6.46 4.61
N ALA A 38 -0.21 7.06 3.90
CA ALA A 38 -0.33 8.44 3.43
C ALA A 38 -1.53 8.63 2.49
N ILE A 39 -1.74 7.70 1.55
CA ILE A 39 -2.86 7.77 0.60
C ILE A 39 -4.21 7.65 1.33
N VAL A 40 -4.36 6.73 2.29
CA VAL A 40 -5.65 6.59 3.01
C VAL A 40 -5.96 7.82 3.88
N PHE A 41 -4.95 8.46 4.47
CA PHE A 41 -5.14 9.71 5.21
C PHE A 41 -5.56 10.86 4.28
N LEU A 42 -4.89 11.02 3.14
CA LEU A 42 -5.28 11.99 2.12
C LEU A 42 -6.72 11.75 1.66
N GLN A 43 -7.10 10.50 1.46
CA GLN A 43 -8.45 10.10 1.08
C GLN A 43 -9.52 10.52 2.09
N VAL A 44 -9.27 10.33 3.39
CA VAL A 44 -10.19 10.76 4.44
C VAL A 44 -10.37 12.27 4.42
N ILE A 45 -9.28 13.03 4.27
CA ILE A 45 -9.33 14.49 4.19
C ILE A 45 -10.15 14.94 2.98
N LEU A 46 -9.85 14.43 1.78
CA LEU A 46 -10.59 14.75 0.56
C LEU A 46 -12.07 14.36 0.66
N GLY A 47 -12.39 13.21 1.27
CA GLY A 47 -13.75 12.76 1.50
C GLY A 47 -14.54 13.70 2.42
N VAL A 48 -13.93 14.15 3.53
CA VAL A 48 -14.55 15.11 4.45
C VAL A 48 -14.76 16.46 3.76
N LEU A 49 -13.75 16.97 3.04
CA LEU A 49 -13.86 18.23 2.29
C LEU A 49 -14.96 18.17 1.22
N THR A 50 -15.12 17.03 0.55
CA THR A 50 -16.18 16.81 -0.45
C THR A 50 -17.57 16.91 0.20
N VAL A 51 -17.76 16.27 1.36
CA VAL A 51 -19.03 16.31 2.10
C VAL A 51 -19.33 17.72 2.59
N LEU A 52 -18.33 18.42 3.16
CA LEU A 52 -18.52 19.81 3.61
C LEU A 52 -18.84 20.75 2.44
N GLY A 53 -18.12 20.65 1.33
CA GLY A 53 -18.34 21.47 0.13
C GLY A 53 -19.70 21.25 -0.52
N SER A 54 -20.24 20.01 -0.48
CA SER A 54 -21.55 19.67 -1.06
C SER A 54 -22.74 20.38 -0.41
N THR A 55 -22.54 21.06 0.73
CA THR A 55 -23.58 21.89 1.35
C THR A 55 -23.86 23.18 0.58
N ILE A 56 -22.88 23.67 -0.20
CA ILE A 56 -22.97 24.92 -0.98
C ILE A 56 -23.08 24.62 -2.48
N ARG A 57 -22.19 23.76 -3.00
CA ARG A 57 -22.12 23.35 -4.42
C ARG A 57 -21.52 21.96 -4.50
N ILE A 58 -21.97 21.14 -5.45
CA ILE A 58 -21.37 19.82 -5.70
C ILE A 58 -19.89 20.00 -6.09
N PRO A 59 -18.92 19.59 -5.25
CA PRO A 59 -17.50 19.83 -5.50
C PRO A 59 -16.92 18.68 -6.33
N ILE A 60 -17.11 18.75 -7.66
CA ILE A 60 -16.72 17.69 -8.59
C ILE A 60 -15.21 17.42 -8.53
N ASP A 61 -14.37 18.46 -8.47
CA ASP A 61 -12.92 18.31 -8.45
C ASP A 61 -12.44 17.51 -7.23
N LEU A 62 -13.01 17.79 -6.04
CA LEU A 62 -12.70 17.06 -4.82
C LEU A 62 -13.23 15.61 -4.88
N ALA A 63 -14.41 15.41 -5.45
CA ALA A 63 -14.99 14.08 -5.62
C ALA A 63 -14.15 13.22 -6.57
N VAL A 64 -13.68 13.77 -7.68
CA VAL A 64 -12.79 13.09 -8.65
C VAL A 64 -11.43 12.82 -8.03
N ALA A 65 -10.84 13.80 -7.34
CA ALA A 65 -9.57 13.61 -6.62
C ALA A 65 -9.70 12.51 -5.55
N HIS A 66 -10.82 12.46 -4.83
CA HIS A 66 -11.12 11.40 -3.87
C HIS A 66 -11.27 10.04 -4.56
N GLN A 67 -11.94 9.94 -5.70
CA GLN A 67 -12.04 8.66 -6.42
C GLN A 67 -10.67 8.18 -6.93
N PHE A 68 -9.89 9.09 -7.50
CA PHE A 68 -8.53 8.81 -7.96
C PHE A 68 -7.62 8.35 -6.82
N GLY A 69 -7.69 9.00 -5.65
CA GLY A 69 -6.98 8.55 -4.45
C GLY A 69 -7.36 7.12 -4.02
N GLY A 70 -8.60 6.70 -4.28
CA GLY A 70 -9.06 5.34 -4.02
C GLY A 70 -8.41 4.32 -4.96
N MET A 71 -8.26 4.68 -6.24
CA MET A 71 -7.56 3.86 -7.22
C MET A 71 -6.07 3.74 -6.89
N MET A 72 -5.41 4.84 -6.51
CA MET A 72 -4.01 4.81 -6.05
C MET A 72 -3.82 3.96 -4.80
N LEU A 73 -4.77 3.99 -3.85
CA LEU A 73 -4.71 3.13 -2.67
C LEU A 73 -4.75 1.66 -3.04
N LEU A 74 -5.63 1.29 -3.98
CA LEU A 74 -5.75 -0.08 -4.46
C LEU A 74 -4.45 -0.54 -5.13
N GLU A 75 -3.86 0.29 -5.99
CA GLU A 75 -2.58 0.00 -6.63
C GLU A 75 -1.44 -0.14 -5.60
N ALA A 76 -1.36 0.76 -4.63
CA ALA A 76 -0.39 0.68 -3.55
C ALA A 76 -0.51 -0.65 -2.79
N ILE A 77 -1.72 -1.10 -2.47
CA ILE A 77 -1.97 -2.40 -1.82
C ILE A 77 -1.45 -3.55 -2.69
N PHE A 78 -1.72 -3.55 -4.00
CA PHE A 78 -1.20 -4.58 -4.91
C PHE A 78 0.33 -4.63 -4.93
N ILE A 79 0.99 -3.48 -4.98
CA ILE A 79 2.46 -3.38 -4.90
C ILE A 79 2.94 -3.99 -3.57
N MET A 80 2.31 -3.67 -2.44
CA MET A 80 2.69 -4.24 -1.15
C MET A 80 2.52 -5.76 -1.11
N ILE A 81 1.42 -6.28 -1.64
CA ILE A 81 1.18 -7.73 -1.74
C ILE A 81 2.27 -8.40 -2.59
N PHE A 82 2.64 -7.80 -3.73
CA PHE A 82 3.71 -8.30 -4.58
C PHE A 82 5.06 -8.35 -3.86
N LEU A 83 5.41 -7.30 -3.12
CA LEU A 83 6.67 -7.22 -2.38
C LEU A 83 6.75 -8.23 -1.23
N ILE A 84 5.63 -8.48 -0.53
CA ILE A 84 5.55 -9.53 0.49
C ILE A 84 5.82 -10.91 -0.13
N ARG A 85 5.22 -11.20 -1.30
CA ARG A 85 5.38 -12.48 -2.00
C ARG A 85 6.78 -12.69 -2.55
N LYS A 86 7.45 -11.65 -3.07
CA LYS A 86 8.83 -11.75 -3.58
C LYS A 86 9.82 -12.24 -2.51
N LYS A 87 9.65 -11.82 -1.25
CA LYS A 87 10.48 -12.31 -0.15
C LYS A 87 10.37 -13.84 0.04
N ALA A 88 9.17 -14.41 -0.13
CA ALA A 88 8.93 -15.83 0.07
C ALA A 88 9.54 -16.74 -1.01
N VAL A 89 9.77 -16.25 -2.23
CA VAL A 89 10.28 -17.04 -3.37
C VAL A 89 11.82 -17.02 -3.47
N SER A 90 12.47 -16.09 -2.79
CA SER A 90 13.94 -15.91 -2.85
C SER A 90 14.82 -16.96 -2.14
N PRO A 91 14.36 -17.85 -1.23
CA PRO A 91 15.27 -18.75 -0.51
C PRO A 91 15.77 -19.95 -1.33
N VAL A 92 15.17 -20.26 -2.49
CA VAL A 92 15.53 -21.47 -3.28
C VAL A 92 16.54 -21.18 -4.41
N LEU A 93 16.56 -19.97 -4.98
CA LEU A 93 17.41 -19.63 -6.14
C LEU A 93 18.87 -19.26 -5.79
N SER A 94 19.21 -19.12 -4.50
CA SER A 94 20.60 -18.89 -4.08
C SER A 94 21.40 -20.18 -3.91
N THR A 95 20.72 -21.33 -3.71
CA THR A 95 21.39 -22.62 -3.51
C THR A 95 21.85 -23.24 -4.84
N GLU A 96 21.15 -22.95 -5.94
CA GLU A 96 21.49 -23.49 -7.27
C GLU A 96 22.80 -22.87 -7.84
N LYS A 97 23.03 -21.58 -7.62
CA LYS A 97 24.27 -20.90 -8.07
C LYS A 97 25.55 -21.36 -7.36
N VAL A 98 25.44 -22.02 -6.20
CA VAL A 98 26.59 -22.53 -5.45
C VAL A 98 27.02 -23.92 -5.95
N ILE A 99 26.10 -24.69 -6.54
CA ILE A 99 26.34 -26.09 -6.94
C ILE A 99 26.90 -26.17 -8.37
N GLU A 100 26.61 -25.21 -9.25
CA GLU A 100 27.07 -25.23 -10.64
C GLU A 100 28.50 -24.72 -10.89
N LYS A 101 29.32 -24.43 -9.86
CA LYS A 101 30.73 -24.11 -10.14
C LYS A 101 31.45 -25.40 -10.54
N PRO A 102 31.85 -25.58 -11.81
CA PRO A 102 32.37 -26.86 -12.26
C PRO A 102 33.73 -27.10 -11.61
N LEU A 103 33.89 -28.30 -11.06
CA LEU A 103 35.15 -28.85 -10.58
C LEU A 103 36.01 -29.14 -11.82
N VAL A 104 36.56 -28.08 -12.41
CA VAL A 104 37.66 -28.20 -13.38
C VAL A 104 38.95 -28.26 -12.57
N LYS A 105 39.43 -29.49 -12.36
CA LYS A 105 40.83 -29.91 -12.51
C LYS A 105 40.93 -31.42 -12.33
#